data_AF-A0A917IVQ1-F1
#
_entry.id   AF-A0A917IVQ1-F1
#
_cell.length_a   1.000
_cell.length_b   1.000
_cell.length_c   1.000
_cell.angle_alpha   90.00
_cell.angle_beta   90.00
_cell.angle_gamma   90.00
#
_symmetry.space_group_name_H-M   'P 1'
#
loop_
_entity.id
_entity.type
_entity.pdbx_description
1 polymer ?
#
loop_
_entity_poly.entity_id
_entity_poly.type
_entity_poly.pdbx_seq_one_letter_code
_entity_poly.pdbx_strand_id
1 'polypeptide(L)'
;MKNARVLFILLCAGTSVLHAQYTPAFQRREISIGPEYAIPVAAFRKGAGVFDAPGTRFHYGIGGSAKYLYRIKPAYGVSLQAGAIRYHSSGPVQTVSGGTFSFTAIPVKLGADIRYKNLFAEPQLGFTWFSDNHTMYQSRSTTYGIGVGTYVIPHVTLSGNYERWNRGGFAASHWGLRLAYTLYPSTPAMADSGKPKTIATPHIPWWYDTESTYWKKHRTFKTLGWVSVGVGVPITLAGLVTAIAAIENSRIRTGTYEWMIASGAAVTVSAVPFFLLSHHYKKKARVAP
;
A
#
# COMPACT_ATOMS: atom_id res chain seq x y z
N MET A 1 -6.15 14.54 -12.72
CA MET A 1 -5.46 14.20 -11.44
C MET A 1 -6.33 14.25 -10.18
N LYS A 2 -7.51 14.91 -10.15
CA LYS A 2 -8.40 14.90 -8.97
C LYS A 2 -9.03 13.51 -8.69
N ASN A 3 -9.33 12.74 -9.73
CA ASN A 3 -10.06 11.47 -9.62
C ASN A 3 -9.20 10.30 -9.07
N ALA A 4 -7.88 10.33 -9.28
CA ALA A 4 -6.97 9.29 -8.79
C ALA A 4 -6.84 9.28 -7.25
N ARG A 5 -7.00 10.45 -6.61
CA ARG A 5 -6.96 10.58 -5.14
C ARG A 5 -8.17 9.94 -4.47
N VAL A 6 -9.34 10.09 -5.07
CA VAL A 6 -10.60 9.50 -4.59
C VAL A 6 -10.58 7.97 -4.78
N LEU A 7 -10.05 7.49 -5.91
CA LEU A 7 -9.92 6.06 -6.20
C LEU A 7 -8.99 5.35 -5.21
N PHE A 8 -7.90 6.02 -4.79
CA PHE A 8 -6.93 5.48 -3.84
C PHE A 8 -7.50 5.34 -2.42
N ILE A 9 -8.26 6.35 -1.98
CA ILE A 9 -8.97 6.31 -0.70
C ILE A 9 -10.04 5.20 -0.73
N LEU A 10 -10.75 5.04 -1.85
CA LEU A 10 -11.72 3.95 -2.05
C LEU A 10 -11.08 2.55 -2.09
N LEU A 11 -9.89 2.41 -2.70
CA LEU A 11 -9.14 1.15 -2.74
C LEU A 11 -8.69 0.74 -1.33
N CYS A 12 -8.19 1.69 -0.54
CA CYS A 12 -7.80 1.44 0.85
C CYS A 12 -9.02 1.09 1.71
N ALA A 13 -10.12 1.85 1.60
CA ALA A 13 -11.35 1.61 2.35
C ALA A 13 -12.03 0.27 1.97
N GLY A 14 -11.92 -0.18 0.71
CA GLY A 14 -12.58 -1.40 0.24
C GLY A 14 -11.97 -2.69 0.80
N THR A 15 -10.65 -2.75 0.97
CA THR A 15 -9.98 -3.96 1.50
C THR A 15 -10.29 -4.24 2.98
N SER A 16 -10.65 -3.20 3.74
CA SER A 16 -11.04 -3.26 5.16
C SER A 16 -12.32 -4.07 5.43
N VAL A 17 -13.22 -4.13 4.45
CA VAL A 17 -14.54 -4.76 4.61
C VAL A 17 -14.50 -6.25 4.26
N LEU A 18 -13.43 -6.71 3.60
CA LEU A 18 -13.27 -8.10 3.13
C LEU A 18 -12.93 -9.09 4.27
N HIS A 19 -12.44 -8.59 5.41
CA HIS A 19 -11.95 -9.43 6.52
C HIS A 19 -12.81 -9.32 7.79
N ALA A 20 -14.08 -9.70 7.68
CA ALA A 20 -14.92 -10.02 8.85
C ALA A 20 -14.62 -11.41 9.46
N GLN A 21 -13.48 -12.01 9.14
CA GLN A 21 -13.03 -13.27 9.73
C GLN A 21 -12.02 -13.02 10.83
N TYR A 22 -12.20 -13.76 11.92
CA TYR A 22 -11.41 -13.76 13.15
C TYR A 22 -9.91 -13.69 12.81
N THR A 23 -9.30 -12.52 12.99
CA THR A 23 -7.87 -12.35 12.75
C THR A 23 -7.14 -12.89 13.97
N PRO A 24 -6.19 -13.83 13.82
CA PRO A 24 -5.30 -14.18 14.92
C PRO A 24 -4.62 -12.92 15.44
N ALA A 25 -4.33 -12.88 16.74
CA ALA A 25 -3.67 -11.74 17.35
C ALA A 25 -2.35 -11.46 16.60
N PHE A 26 -2.27 -10.31 15.95
CA PHE A 26 -1.05 -9.90 15.26
C PHE A 26 0.11 -9.83 16.25
N GLN A 27 1.27 -10.34 15.85
CA GLN A 27 2.40 -10.40 16.75
C GLN A 27 2.93 -9.02 17.12
N ARG A 28 3.70 -8.96 18.20
CA ARG A 28 4.29 -7.72 18.70
C ARG A 28 5.36 -7.15 17.77
N ARG A 29 6.06 -8.01 17.01
CA ARG A 29 7.19 -7.66 16.15
C ARG A 29 6.94 -8.15 14.73
N GLU A 30 7.20 -7.27 13.77
CA GLU A 30 7.04 -7.57 12.35
C GLU A 30 8.20 -6.98 11.56
N ILE A 31 8.69 -7.76 10.60
CA ILE A 31 9.62 -7.29 9.57
C ILE A 31 8.89 -7.45 8.24
N SER A 32 8.65 -6.36 7.53
CA SER A 32 8.06 -6.39 6.19
C SER A 32 9.08 -5.96 5.16
N ILE A 33 9.19 -6.70 4.06
CA ILE A 33 10.13 -6.40 2.96
C ILE A 33 9.36 -6.49 1.65
N GLY A 34 9.55 -5.54 0.75
CA GLY A 34 8.92 -5.63 -0.56
C GLY A 34 9.28 -4.51 -1.54
N PRO A 35 8.90 -4.70 -2.81
CA PRO A 35 9.07 -3.67 -3.84
C PRO A 35 8.21 -2.44 -3.56
N GLU A 36 8.71 -1.30 -4.01
CA GLU A 36 8.05 0.00 -3.94
C GLU A 36 8.10 0.68 -5.30
N TYR A 37 6.96 1.19 -5.74
CA TYR A 37 6.79 1.97 -6.97
C TYR A 37 6.43 3.40 -6.59
N ALA A 38 7.27 4.35 -6.98
CA ALA A 38 7.07 5.77 -6.72
C ALA A 38 6.57 6.48 -7.97
N ILE A 39 5.48 7.22 -7.83
CA ILE A 39 4.90 8.11 -8.84
C ILE A 39 5.30 9.54 -8.46
N PRO A 40 6.30 10.14 -9.12
CA PRO A 40 6.75 11.48 -8.82
C PRO A 40 5.65 12.51 -9.10
N VAL A 41 5.48 13.48 -8.21
CA VAL A 41 4.49 14.56 -8.32
C VAL A 41 5.08 15.91 -7.89
N ALA A 42 4.31 16.98 -8.06
CA ALA A 42 4.74 18.34 -7.73
C ALA A 42 6.08 18.70 -8.42
N ALA A 43 7.08 19.14 -7.66
CA ALA A 43 8.38 19.59 -8.18
C ALA A 43 9.20 18.49 -8.88
N PHE A 44 8.84 17.21 -8.76
CA PHE A 44 9.45 16.15 -9.58
C PHE A 44 8.98 16.15 -11.03
N ARG A 45 7.75 16.60 -11.28
CA ARG A 45 7.07 16.54 -12.59
C ARG A 45 7.01 17.87 -13.30
N LYS A 46 6.84 18.95 -12.52
CA LYS A 46 7.05 20.30 -13.01
C LYS A 46 8.56 20.42 -13.11
N GLY A 47 9.11 20.42 -14.33
CA GLY A 47 10.53 20.68 -14.57
C GLY A 47 10.87 22.11 -14.15
N ALA A 48 10.79 22.38 -12.84
CA ALA A 48 11.21 23.61 -12.22
C ALA A 48 12.72 23.59 -12.33
N GLY A 49 13.22 24.24 -13.38
CA GLY A 49 14.64 24.47 -13.55
C GLY A 49 15.15 25.10 -12.26
N VAL A 50 16.14 24.46 -11.66
CA VAL A 50 17.07 25.20 -10.81
C VAL A 50 18.05 25.81 -11.80
N PHE A 51 18.21 27.15 -11.79
CA PHE A 51 19.09 27.91 -12.69
C PHE A 51 18.67 28.03 -14.17
N ASP A 52 17.38 28.25 -14.49
CA ASP A 52 16.90 28.54 -15.86
C ASP A 52 17.20 27.48 -16.95
N ALA A 53 17.70 26.30 -16.58
CA ALA A 53 17.86 25.18 -17.51
C ALA A 53 16.54 24.43 -17.73
N PRO A 54 16.24 23.93 -18.95
CA PRO A 54 15.04 23.16 -19.23
C PRO A 54 14.96 21.93 -18.31
N GLY A 55 13.97 21.96 -17.42
CA GLY A 55 13.95 21.15 -16.21
C GLY A 55 13.78 19.65 -16.43
N THR A 56 14.61 18.89 -15.73
CA THR A 56 14.57 17.42 -15.64
C THR A 56 13.21 16.96 -15.12
N ARG A 57 12.57 16.03 -15.83
CA ARG A 57 11.29 15.42 -15.42
C ARG A 57 11.53 13.97 -15.05
N PHE A 58 11.10 13.59 -13.85
CA PHE A 58 11.10 12.19 -13.43
C PHE A 58 9.72 11.60 -13.61
N HIS A 59 9.66 10.43 -14.24
CA HIS A 59 8.38 9.82 -14.61
C HIS A 59 7.95 8.74 -13.62
N TYR A 60 8.92 7.98 -13.11
CA TYR A 60 8.70 6.89 -12.17
C TYR A 60 9.94 6.65 -11.32
N GLY A 61 9.74 6.03 -10.16
CA GLY A 61 10.79 5.46 -9.34
C GLY A 61 10.46 4.01 -9.01
N ILE A 62 11.46 3.14 -9.02
CA ILE A 62 11.32 1.73 -8.64
C ILE A 62 12.39 1.40 -7.62
N GLY A 63 12.01 0.60 -6.63
CA GLY A 63 12.96 0.09 -5.68
C GLY A 63 12.33 -0.86 -4.68
N GLY A 64 12.85 -0.85 -3.47
CA GLY A 64 12.36 -1.70 -2.40
C GLY A 64 12.58 -1.07 -1.03
N SER A 65 11.76 -1.48 -0.07
CA SER A 65 11.88 -1.02 1.30
C SER A 65 11.63 -2.13 2.31
N ALA A 66 12.42 -2.11 3.37
CA ALA A 66 12.28 -2.91 4.57
C ALA A 66 11.68 -2.05 5.68
N LYS A 67 10.73 -2.60 6.43
CA LYS A 67 10.08 -1.93 7.55
C LYS A 67 10.03 -2.89 8.72
N TYR A 68 10.59 -2.47 9.84
CA TYR A 68 10.42 -3.09 11.14
C TYR A 68 9.29 -2.36 11.89
N LEU A 69 8.36 -3.12 12.46
CA LEU A 69 7.26 -2.60 13.27
C LEU A 69 7.29 -3.26 14.64
N TYR A 70 7.32 -2.43 15.68
CA TYR A 70 7.20 -2.82 17.07
C TYR A 70 5.90 -2.29 17.66
N ARG A 71 5.01 -3.20 18.05
CA ARG A 71 3.72 -2.83 18.64
C ARG A 71 3.85 -2.68 20.15
N ILE A 72 3.42 -1.52 20.63
CA ILE A 72 3.28 -1.26 22.08
C ILE A 72 1.95 -1.82 22.55
N LYS A 73 0.90 -1.66 21.72
CA LYS A 73 -0.44 -2.25 21.92
C LYS A 73 -0.98 -2.77 20.58
N PRO A 74 -2.04 -3.59 20.56
CA PRO A 74 -2.66 -4.03 19.31
C PRO A 74 -3.16 -2.91 18.40
N ALA A 75 -3.37 -1.69 18.91
CA ALA A 75 -3.83 -0.55 18.13
C ALA A 75 -2.72 0.45 17.76
N TYR A 76 -1.56 0.41 18.43
CA TYR A 76 -0.50 1.41 18.26
C TYR A 76 0.89 0.78 18.28
N GLY A 77 1.76 1.23 17.39
CA GLY A 77 3.14 0.80 17.31
C GLY A 77 4.07 1.89 16.82
N VAL A 78 5.36 1.58 16.86
CA VAL A 78 6.42 2.41 16.28
C VAL A 78 7.08 1.59 15.19
N SER A 79 7.33 2.23 14.05
CA SER A 79 8.00 1.59 12.93
C SER A 79 9.27 2.31 12.53
N LEU A 80 10.19 1.53 11.98
CA LEU A 80 11.41 1.99 11.33
C LEU A 80 11.39 1.44 9.91
N GLN A 81 11.40 2.30 8.91
CA GLN A 81 11.44 1.94 7.50
C GLN A 81 12.72 2.47 6.86
N ALA A 82 13.41 1.61 6.12
CA ALA A 82 14.53 1.98 5.26
C ALA A 82 14.31 1.41 3.86
N GLY A 83 14.72 2.13 2.82
CA GLY A 83 14.59 1.65 1.45
C GLY A 83 15.57 2.28 0.50
N ALA A 84 15.49 1.87 -0.76
CA ALA A 84 16.20 2.48 -1.87
C ALA A 84 15.25 2.55 -3.05
N ILE A 85 15.06 3.73 -3.64
CA ILE A 85 14.19 3.98 -4.79
C ILE A 85 15.01 4.72 -5.84
N ARG A 86 15.16 4.12 -7.03
CA ARG A 86 15.83 4.73 -8.16
C ARG A 86 14.81 5.45 -9.04
N TYR A 87 14.99 6.75 -9.21
CA TYR A 87 14.16 7.59 -10.07
C TYR A 87 14.79 7.74 -11.46
N HIS A 88 13.96 7.54 -12.48
CA HIS A 88 14.38 7.61 -13.88
C HIS A 88 13.79 8.86 -14.54
N SER A 89 14.63 9.59 -15.28
CA SER A 89 14.21 10.71 -16.12
C SER A 89 14.12 10.31 -17.59
N SER A 90 13.22 10.95 -18.32
CA SER A 90 13.06 10.78 -19.77
C SER A 90 13.50 12.06 -20.47
N GLY A 91 14.81 12.21 -20.59
CA GLY A 91 15.39 13.22 -21.45
C GLY A 91 16.88 13.42 -21.18
N PRO A 92 17.69 13.66 -22.22
CA PRO A 92 19.01 14.22 -22.03
C PRO A 92 18.85 15.59 -21.39
N VAL A 93 19.37 15.75 -20.17
CA VAL A 93 19.57 17.09 -19.60
C VAL A 93 20.76 17.67 -20.35
N GLN A 94 20.67 18.90 -20.86
CA GLN A 94 21.82 19.63 -21.39
C GLN A 94 22.83 19.88 -20.27
N THR A 95 23.60 18.85 -19.95
CA THR A 95 24.90 18.94 -19.32
C THR A 95 25.92 18.68 -20.42
N VAL A 96 27.13 19.20 -20.25
CA VAL A 96 28.27 19.17 -21.20
C VAL A 96 28.65 17.73 -21.65
N SER A 97 27.99 16.69 -21.15
CA SER A 97 28.26 15.27 -21.44
C SER A 97 26.99 14.41 -21.63
N GLY A 98 25.90 14.92 -22.22
CA GLY A 98 24.88 14.09 -22.90
C GLY A 98 24.19 12.96 -22.11
N GLY A 99 24.20 12.98 -20.77
CA GLY A 99 23.74 11.88 -19.93
C GLY A 99 22.27 11.96 -19.50
N THR A 100 21.66 10.80 -19.24
CA THR A 100 20.36 10.69 -18.55
C THR A 100 20.53 10.94 -17.06
N PHE A 101 19.71 11.82 -16.48
CA PHE A 101 19.81 12.19 -15.07
C PHE A 101 18.95 11.24 -14.22
N SER A 102 19.57 10.24 -13.62
CA SER A 102 18.92 9.30 -12.71
C SER A 102 19.55 9.41 -11.32
N PHE A 103 18.76 9.27 -10.26
CA PHE A 103 19.27 9.31 -8.90
C PHE A 103 18.59 8.25 -8.02
N THR A 104 19.28 7.82 -6.97
CA THR A 104 18.74 6.86 -6.01
C THR A 104 18.48 7.57 -4.69
N ALA A 105 17.23 7.52 -4.23
CA ALA A 105 16.83 8.00 -2.91
C ALA A 105 16.87 6.85 -1.91
N ILE A 106 17.55 7.06 -0.78
CA ILE A 106 17.65 6.10 0.32
C ILE A 106 16.95 6.72 1.53
N PRO A 107 15.62 6.56 1.67
CA PRO A 107 14.90 7.08 2.82
C PRO A 107 15.11 6.19 4.05
N VAL A 108 15.39 6.81 5.20
CA VAL A 108 15.27 6.19 6.53
C VAL A 108 14.25 6.98 7.34
N LYS A 109 13.17 6.32 7.74
CA LYS A 109 11.96 6.92 8.30
C LYS A 109 11.54 6.22 9.58
N LEU A 110 11.10 7.00 10.55
CA LEU A 110 10.40 6.54 11.74
C LEU A 110 8.91 6.88 11.59
N GLY A 111 8.05 5.94 11.95
CA GLY A 111 6.61 6.09 11.84
C GLY A 111 5.87 5.71 13.12
N ALA A 112 4.69 6.28 13.29
CA ALA A 112 3.74 5.85 14.32
C ALA A 112 2.62 5.03 13.65
N ASP A 113 2.57 3.73 13.91
CA ASP A 113 1.54 2.84 13.36
C ASP A 113 0.27 2.98 14.19
N ILE A 114 -0.82 3.43 13.56
CA ILE A 114 -2.16 3.47 14.15
C ILE A 114 -3.02 2.50 13.37
N ARG A 115 -3.55 1.49 14.08
CA ARG A 115 -4.23 0.38 13.45
C ARG A 115 -5.68 0.25 13.90
N TYR A 116 -6.55 0.00 12.93
CA TYR A 116 -7.91 -0.44 13.16
C TYR A 116 -8.18 -1.70 12.32
N LYS A 117 -8.24 -2.86 12.99
CA LYS A 117 -8.32 -4.18 12.35
C LYS A 117 -7.15 -4.40 11.39
N ASN A 118 -7.42 -4.59 10.10
CA ASN A 118 -6.41 -4.81 9.07
C ASN A 118 -5.94 -3.51 8.41
N LEU A 119 -6.59 -2.38 8.69
CA LEU A 119 -6.15 -1.09 8.20
C LEU A 119 -5.14 -0.48 9.15
N PHE A 120 -4.11 0.13 8.58
CA PHE A 120 -3.20 0.97 9.33
C PHE A 120 -2.97 2.30 8.62
N ALA A 121 -2.77 3.33 9.42
CA ALA A 121 -2.28 4.63 9.00
C ALA A 121 -0.97 4.90 9.75
N GLU A 122 0.00 5.46 9.05
CA GLU A 122 1.34 5.66 9.57
C GLU A 122 1.88 7.02 9.12
N PRO A 123 1.74 8.09 9.91
CA PRO A 123 2.58 9.26 9.75
C PRO A 123 4.05 8.87 9.91
N GLN A 124 4.90 9.35 8.99
CA GLN A 124 6.32 9.04 8.91
C GLN A 124 7.16 10.32 8.85
N LEU A 125 8.29 10.31 9.55
CA LEU A 125 9.28 11.39 9.57
C LEU A 125 10.68 10.77 9.49
N GLY A 126 11.60 11.41 8.76
CA GLY A 126 12.93 10.84 8.57
C GLY A 126 13.85 11.70 7.72
N PHE A 127 14.87 11.06 7.20
CA PHE A 127 15.88 11.65 6.33
C PHE A 127 16.09 10.80 5.10
N THR A 128 16.34 11.46 3.96
CA THR A 128 16.67 10.80 2.71
C THR A 128 18.07 11.19 2.28
N TRP A 129 18.86 10.18 1.95
CA TRP A 129 20.15 10.34 1.29
C TRP A 129 19.98 10.14 -0.21
N PHE A 130 20.78 10.84 -0.99
CA PHE A 130 20.77 10.71 -2.44
C PHE A 130 22.11 10.17 -2.91
N SER A 131 22.08 9.09 -3.67
CA SER A 131 23.23 8.54 -4.39
C SER A 131 23.07 8.78 -5.89
N ASP A 132 24.19 8.83 -6.60
CA ASP A 132 24.26 9.07 -8.06
C ASP A 132 23.65 10.42 -8.46
N ASN A 133 23.58 11.36 -7.52
CA ASN A 133 22.94 12.64 -7.69
C ASN A 133 23.95 13.68 -8.15
N HIS A 134 24.23 13.69 -9.44
CA HIS A 134 25.30 14.52 -9.98
C HIS A 134 25.03 16.03 -9.96
N THR A 135 23.92 16.57 -9.44
CA THR A 135 23.79 18.05 -9.25
C THR A 135 22.56 18.60 -8.50
N MET A 136 21.52 17.84 -8.10
CA MET A 136 20.22 18.48 -7.81
C MET A 136 19.62 18.35 -6.40
N TYR A 137 20.01 17.38 -5.57
CA TYR A 137 19.45 17.23 -4.21
C TYR A 137 20.54 17.09 -3.17
N GLN A 138 20.38 17.79 -2.04
CA GLN A 138 21.34 17.70 -0.95
C GLN A 138 21.04 16.46 -0.11
N SER A 139 22.07 15.65 0.14
CA SER A 139 21.98 14.51 1.05
C SER A 139 21.53 14.94 2.45
N ARG A 140 20.79 14.06 3.14
CA ARG A 140 20.11 14.33 4.43
C ARG A 140 18.91 15.29 4.32
N SER A 141 18.18 15.22 3.20
CA SER A 141 16.92 15.96 3.09
C SER A 141 15.90 15.43 4.11
N THR A 142 15.27 16.32 4.85
CA THR A 142 14.18 15.96 5.76
C THR A 142 13.02 15.40 4.94
N THR A 143 12.50 14.26 5.37
CA THR A 143 11.47 13.49 4.69
C THR A 143 10.29 13.33 5.61
N TYR A 144 9.10 13.65 5.12
CA TYR A 144 7.87 13.45 5.87
C TYR A 144 6.80 12.91 4.95
N GLY A 145 5.93 12.09 5.51
CA GLY A 145 4.91 11.42 4.74
C GLY A 145 3.82 10.82 5.58
N ILE A 146 2.82 10.30 4.89
CA ILE A 146 1.76 9.51 5.49
C ILE A 146 1.56 8.26 4.65
N GLY A 147 1.67 7.10 5.31
CA GLY A 147 1.35 5.80 4.76
C GLY A 147 -0.06 5.39 5.17
N VAL A 148 -0.80 4.77 4.28
CA VAL A 148 -2.04 4.05 4.58
C VAL A 148 -1.93 2.69 3.93
N GLY A 149 -2.31 1.64 4.65
CA GLY A 149 -2.21 0.29 4.12
C GLY A 149 -3.15 -0.69 4.78
N THR A 150 -3.11 -1.91 4.24
CA THR A 150 -3.98 -3.01 4.62
C THR A 150 -3.20 -4.33 4.62
N TYR A 151 -3.55 -5.23 5.51
CA TYR A 151 -3.12 -6.63 5.46
C TYR A 151 -4.09 -7.40 4.57
N VAL A 152 -3.66 -7.74 3.35
CA VAL A 152 -4.44 -8.55 2.40
C VAL A 152 -4.55 -9.98 2.92
N ILE A 153 -3.43 -10.50 3.42
CA ILE A 153 -3.25 -11.80 4.08
C ILE A 153 -2.30 -11.53 5.27
N PRO A 154 -2.27 -12.34 6.36
CA PRO A 154 -1.38 -12.09 7.50
C PRO A 154 0.09 -11.85 7.14
N HIS A 155 0.57 -12.38 6.01
CA HIS A 155 1.95 -12.20 5.54
C HIS A 155 2.07 -11.25 4.35
N VAL A 156 1.00 -10.65 3.85
CA VAL A 156 1.04 -9.77 2.67
C VAL A 156 0.37 -8.45 2.97
N THR A 157 1.15 -7.39 2.89
CA THR A 157 0.72 -6.01 3.12
C THR A 157 0.72 -5.24 1.82
N LEU A 158 -0.38 -4.55 1.55
CA LEU A 158 -0.48 -3.57 0.47
C LEU A 158 -0.59 -2.20 1.11
N SER A 159 0.31 -1.29 0.77
CA SER A 159 0.33 0.05 1.35
C SER A 159 0.66 1.10 0.31
N GLY A 160 0.12 2.28 0.55
CA GLY A 160 0.33 3.45 -0.24
C GLY A 160 0.86 4.59 0.61
N ASN A 161 1.85 5.33 0.15
CA ASN A 161 2.46 6.44 0.87
C ASN A 161 2.44 7.72 0.05
N TYR A 162 2.21 8.85 0.70
CA TYR A 162 2.61 10.14 0.17
C TYR A 162 3.84 10.61 0.91
N GLU A 163 4.89 10.94 0.17
CA GLU A 163 6.16 11.39 0.76
C GLU A 163 6.60 12.70 0.13
N ARG A 164 7.11 13.60 0.96
CA ARG A 164 7.65 14.90 0.56
C ARG A 164 8.99 15.15 1.24
N TRP A 165 9.90 15.73 0.45
CA TRP A 165 11.24 16.09 0.88
C TRP A 165 11.35 17.61 1.02
N ASN A 166 11.95 18.06 2.12
CA ASN A 166 12.18 19.46 2.41
C ASN A 166 13.60 19.68 2.94
N ARG A 167 14.12 20.90 2.78
CA ARG A 167 15.54 21.29 3.01
C ARG A 167 16.51 20.36 2.27
N GLY A 168 16.88 20.72 1.05
CA GLY A 168 17.76 19.92 0.19
C GLY A 168 17.03 19.05 -0.84
N GLY A 169 15.76 18.71 -0.58
CA GLY A 169 14.87 18.00 -1.50
C GLY A 169 13.96 18.87 -2.37
N PHE A 170 14.11 20.21 -2.35
CA PHE A 170 13.36 21.17 -3.19
C PHE A 170 11.83 20.95 -3.28
N ALA A 171 11.17 20.58 -2.17
CA ALA A 171 9.73 20.30 -2.14
C ALA A 171 9.28 19.17 -3.09
N ALA A 172 10.21 18.30 -3.48
CA ALA A 172 9.96 17.15 -4.30
C ALA A 172 9.09 16.14 -3.52
N SER A 173 8.03 15.63 -4.14
CA SER A 173 7.14 14.65 -3.54
C SER A 173 6.75 13.54 -4.50
N HIS A 174 6.33 12.40 -3.95
CA HIS A 174 5.86 11.26 -4.73
C HIS A 174 4.72 10.53 -4.01
N TRP A 175 3.95 9.78 -4.79
CA TRP A 175 3.04 8.75 -4.27
C TRP A 175 3.71 7.39 -4.41
N GLY A 176 3.98 6.71 -3.31
CA GLY A 176 4.51 5.36 -3.28
C GLY A 176 3.40 4.32 -3.20
N LEU A 177 3.62 3.20 -3.87
CA LEU A 177 2.85 1.97 -3.78
C LEU A 177 3.81 0.85 -3.37
N ARG A 178 3.50 0.15 -2.29
CA ARG A 178 4.34 -0.91 -1.72
C ARG A 178 3.53 -2.17 -1.52
N LEU A 179 4.04 -3.28 -2.04
CA LEU A 179 3.55 -4.62 -1.77
C LEU A 179 4.65 -5.34 -0.98
N ALA A 180 4.40 -5.66 0.29
CA ALA A 180 5.43 -6.21 1.16
C ALA A 180 5.01 -7.51 1.83
N TYR A 181 5.96 -8.44 1.90
CA TYR A 181 5.83 -9.68 2.63
C TYR A 181 6.26 -9.49 4.08
N THR A 182 5.42 -9.89 5.03
CA THR A 182 5.62 -9.71 6.47
C THR A 182 6.07 -11.01 7.12
N LEU A 183 7.27 -10.95 7.67
CA LEU A 183 7.91 -11.93 8.52
C LEU A 183 7.66 -11.59 9.98
N TYR A 184 7.48 -12.63 10.78
CA TYR A 184 7.21 -12.55 12.21
C TYR A 184 8.38 -13.16 12.97
N PRO A 185 9.40 -12.37 13.33
CA PRO A 185 10.55 -12.87 14.06
C PRO A 185 10.19 -13.07 15.53
N SER A 186 9.47 -14.15 15.88
CA SER A 186 9.37 -14.70 17.25
C SER A 186 8.83 -16.13 17.25
N THR A 187 9.42 -16.94 18.14
CA THR A 187 9.05 -18.30 18.56
C THR A 187 7.58 -18.39 19.05
N PRO A 188 6.97 -19.60 19.10
CA PRO A 188 5.52 -19.78 19.31
C PRO A 188 4.94 -19.32 20.66
N ALA A 189 5.74 -18.75 21.56
CA ALA A 189 5.30 -18.31 22.88
C ALA A 189 5.37 -16.79 22.96
N MET A 190 4.36 -16.16 23.58
CA MET A 190 4.16 -14.71 23.69
C MET A 190 3.25 -14.10 22.62
N ALA A 191 2.08 -14.73 22.39
CA ALA A 191 0.88 -13.92 22.23
C ALA A 191 0.68 -13.15 23.56
N ASP A 192 0.83 -11.83 23.51
CA ASP A 192 0.67 -10.90 24.64
C ASP A 192 -0.73 -11.08 25.26
N SER A 193 -0.84 -11.98 26.25
CA SER A 193 -1.99 -12.14 27.13
C SER A 193 -1.99 -11.00 28.16
N GLY A 194 -2.17 -9.78 27.68
CA GLY A 194 -2.49 -8.62 28.51
C GLY A 194 -3.96 -8.57 28.94
N LYS A 195 -4.73 -9.65 28.73
CA LYS A 195 -6.02 -9.82 29.38
C LYS A 195 -5.76 -10.57 30.69
N PRO A 196 -6.18 -10.07 31.87
CA PRO A 196 -6.43 -10.99 32.98
C PRO A 196 -7.32 -12.08 32.41
N LYS A 197 -7.01 -13.34 32.73
CA LYS A 197 -7.72 -14.56 32.36
C LYS A 197 -9.21 -14.37 32.65
N THR A 198 -9.90 -13.65 31.77
CA THR A 198 -11.32 -13.34 31.88
C THR A 198 -11.90 -14.69 31.55
N ILE A 199 -12.51 -15.30 32.56
CA ILE A 199 -13.28 -16.54 32.49
C ILE A 199 -13.81 -16.64 31.06
N ALA A 200 -13.30 -17.63 30.32
CA ALA A 200 -13.72 -17.87 28.96
C ALA A 200 -15.24 -17.93 29.00
N THR A 201 -15.91 -16.89 28.51
CA THR A 201 -17.32 -17.01 28.19
C THR A 201 -17.38 -18.21 27.26
N PRO A 202 -18.11 -19.28 27.61
CA PRO A 202 -18.19 -20.45 26.75
C PRO A 202 -18.61 -19.91 25.39
N HIS A 203 -17.73 -20.06 24.41
CA HIS A 203 -18.00 -19.63 23.06
C HIS A 203 -19.04 -20.61 22.55
N ILE A 204 -20.33 -20.33 22.80
CA ILE A 204 -21.40 -21.22 22.39
C ILE A 204 -21.30 -21.30 20.87
N PRO A 205 -20.96 -22.46 20.29
CA PRO A 205 -20.84 -22.58 18.85
C PRO A 205 -22.25 -22.39 18.28
N TRP A 206 -22.45 -21.28 17.56
CA TRP A 206 -23.68 -21.09 16.81
C TRP A 206 -23.74 -22.18 15.74
N TRP A 207 -24.77 -23.00 15.80
CA TRP A 207 -25.10 -23.93 14.72
C TRP A 207 -25.65 -23.09 13.57
N TYR A 208 -25.25 -23.43 12.35
CA TYR A 208 -25.74 -22.77 11.15
C TYR A 208 -26.60 -23.75 10.38
N ASP A 209 -27.77 -23.30 9.96
CA ASP A 209 -28.60 -24.09 9.07
C ASP A 209 -27.98 -24.05 7.67
N THR A 210 -27.21 -25.09 7.36
CA THR A 210 -26.48 -25.21 6.10
C THR A 210 -27.40 -25.46 4.90
N GLU A 211 -28.64 -25.91 5.12
CA GLU A 211 -29.62 -26.17 4.08
C GLU A 211 -30.47 -24.93 3.74
N SER A 212 -30.55 -23.98 4.68
CA SER A 212 -31.31 -22.74 4.50
C SER A 212 -30.93 -21.94 3.26
N THR A 213 -31.94 -21.29 2.67
CA THR A 213 -31.78 -20.33 1.56
C THR A 213 -30.82 -19.18 1.93
N TYR A 214 -30.76 -18.80 3.21
CA TYR A 214 -29.87 -17.75 3.71
C TYR A 214 -28.40 -18.18 3.72
N TRP A 215 -28.09 -19.42 4.08
CA TRP A 215 -26.73 -19.96 4.01
C TRP A 215 -26.24 -20.09 2.57
N LYS A 216 -27.11 -20.54 1.66
CA LYS A 216 -26.83 -20.58 0.21
C LYS A 216 -26.50 -19.17 -0.31
N LYS A 217 -27.32 -18.15 0.02
CA LYS A 217 -27.04 -16.74 -0.32
C LYS A 217 -25.73 -16.22 0.29
N HIS A 218 -25.43 -16.55 1.54
CA HIS A 218 -24.15 -16.21 2.18
C HIS A 218 -22.95 -16.72 1.37
N ARG A 219 -22.99 -18.00 0.97
CA ARG A 219 -21.93 -18.61 0.14
C ARG A 219 -21.81 -17.93 -1.21
N THR A 220 -22.91 -17.70 -1.92
CA THR A 220 -22.88 -17.04 -3.25
C THR A 220 -22.25 -15.65 -3.17
N PHE A 221 -22.69 -14.80 -2.23
CA PHE A 221 -22.11 -13.46 -2.07
C PHE A 221 -20.66 -13.49 -1.61
N LYS A 222 -20.27 -14.46 -0.77
CA LYS A 222 -18.87 -14.65 -0.39
C LYS A 222 -18.01 -15.00 -1.60
N THR A 223 -18.48 -15.93 -2.43
CA THR A 223 -17.78 -16.34 -3.65
C THR A 223 -17.66 -15.18 -4.63
N LEU A 224 -18.75 -14.46 -4.90
CA LEU A 224 -18.73 -13.28 -5.78
C LEU A 224 -17.78 -12.20 -5.28
N GLY A 225 -17.75 -11.94 -3.97
CA GLY A 225 -16.79 -11.03 -3.36
C GLY A 225 -15.34 -11.46 -3.60
N TRP A 226 -15.01 -12.73 -3.37
CA TRP A 226 -13.66 -13.25 -3.62
C TRP A 226 -13.29 -13.29 -5.11
N VAL A 227 -14.23 -13.60 -6.01
CA VAL A 227 -14.03 -13.57 -7.46
C VAL A 227 -13.74 -12.14 -7.93
N SER A 228 -14.50 -11.16 -7.43
CA SER A 228 -14.29 -9.74 -7.76
C SER A 228 -12.91 -9.24 -7.28
N VAL A 229 -12.46 -9.63 -6.09
CA VAL A 229 -11.08 -9.34 -5.62
C VAL A 229 -10.03 -10.08 -6.47
N GLY A 230 -10.27 -11.37 -6.73
CA GLY A 230 -9.36 -12.25 -7.46
C GLY A 230 -9.17 -11.85 -8.93
N VAL A 231 -10.16 -11.18 -9.54
CA VAL A 231 -10.07 -10.64 -10.90
C VAL A 231 -9.59 -9.19 -10.89
N GLY A 232 -10.07 -8.38 -9.95
CA GLY A 232 -9.77 -6.96 -9.89
C GLY A 232 -8.29 -6.67 -9.62
N VAL A 233 -7.67 -7.36 -8.65
CA VAL A 233 -6.27 -7.13 -8.27
C VAL A 233 -5.30 -7.49 -9.41
N PRO A 234 -5.39 -8.67 -10.07
CA PRO A 234 -4.53 -8.99 -11.20
C PRO A 234 -4.70 -8.05 -12.40
N ILE A 235 -5.93 -7.61 -12.72
CA ILE A 235 -6.17 -6.66 -13.81
C ILE A 235 -5.51 -5.31 -13.50
N THR A 236 -5.61 -4.82 -12.26
CA THR A 236 -4.93 -3.58 -11.86
C THR A 236 -3.41 -3.74 -11.92
N LEU A 237 -2.85 -4.87 -11.49
CA LEU A 237 -1.42 -5.15 -11.59
C LEU A 237 -0.95 -5.24 -13.05
N ALA A 238 -1.69 -5.93 -13.91
CA ALA A 238 -1.42 -6.00 -15.34
C ALA A 238 -1.49 -4.61 -16.00
N GLY A 239 -2.46 -3.78 -15.60
CA GLY A 239 -2.54 -2.38 -16.01
C GLY A 239 -1.31 -1.58 -15.57
N LEU A 240 -0.81 -1.77 -14.36
CA LEU A 240 0.42 -1.14 -13.88
C LEU A 240 1.65 -1.60 -14.66
N VAL A 241 1.80 -2.91 -14.92
CA VAL A 241 2.89 -3.44 -15.75
C VAL A 241 2.83 -2.87 -17.17
N THR A 242 1.63 -2.78 -17.74
CA THR A 242 1.42 -2.21 -19.08
C THR A 242 1.71 -0.70 -19.10
N ALA A 243 1.39 0.02 -18.03
CA ALA A 243 1.75 1.42 -17.87
C ALA A 243 3.28 1.62 -17.82
N ILE A 244 3.99 0.74 -17.11
CA ILE A 244 5.46 0.75 -17.05
C ILE A 244 6.04 0.48 -18.45
N ALA A 245 5.56 -0.57 -19.13
CA ALA A 245 5.98 -0.91 -20.49
C ALA A 245 5.65 0.20 -21.51
N ALA A 246 4.55 0.94 -21.33
CA ALA A 246 4.16 2.05 -22.21
C ALA A 246 5.05 3.28 -22.05
N ILE A 247 5.61 3.49 -20.85
CA ILE A 247 6.58 4.56 -20.60
C ILE A 247 7.94 4.21 -21.21
N GLU A 248 8.27 2.92 -21.31
CA GLU A 248 9.54 2.42 -21.86
C GLU A 248 9.50 2.25 -23.39
N ASN A 249 8.36 1.86 -23.95
CA ASN A 249 8.11 1.74 -25.37
C ASN A 249 6.95 2.66 -25.77
N SER A 250 7.25 3.76 -26.48
CA SER A 250 6.30 4.79 -26.96
C SER A 250 5.18 4.28 -27.90
N ARG A 251 5.04 2.96 -28.07
CA ARG A 251 4.08 2.28 -28.95
C ARG A 251 2.77 1.89 -28.26
N ILE A 252 2.71 1.89 -26.93
CA ILE A 252 1.50 1.47 -26.21
C ILE A 252 0.59 2.67 -25.99
N ARG A 253 -0.67 2.57 -26.46
CA ARG A 253 -1.67 3.63 -26.30
C ARG A 253 -2.00 3.87 -24.82
N THR A 254 -2.01 5.14 -24.44
CA THR A 254 -2.33 5.66 -23.11
C THR A 254 -3.64 5.11 -22.55
N GLY A 255 -4.64 4.92 -23.41
CA GLY A 255 -5.95 4.41 -23.01
C GLY A 255 -5.92 2.98 -22.47
N THR A 256 -4.97 2.14 -22.90
CA THR A 256 -4.96 0.70 -22.58
C THR A 256 -4.68 0.43 -21.10
N TYR A 257 -3.64 1.04 -20.53
CA TYR A 257 -3.35 0.82 -19.12
C TYR A 257 -4.33 1.56 -18.20
N GLU A 258 -4.88 2.70 -18.64
CA GLU A 258 -5.84 3.50 -17.86
C GLU A 258 -7.15 2.74 -17.62
N TRP A 259 -7.71 2.08 -18.64
CA TRP A 259 -8.93 1.29 -18.46
C TRP A 259 -8.67 0.06 -17.61
N MET A 260 -7.52 -0.60 -17.72
CA MET A 260 -7.17 -1.77 -16.91
C MET A 260 -7.06 -1.39 -15.43
N ILE A 261 -6.35 -0.31 -15.11
CA ILE A 261 -6.23 0.17 -13.73
C ILE A 261 -7.60 0.59 -13.19
N ALA A 262 -8.37 1.37 -13.95
CA ALA A 262 -9.67 1.88 -13.51
C ALA A 262 -10.70 0.75 -13.33
N SER A 263 -10.80 -0.16 -14.29
CA SER A 263 -11.73 -1.30 -14.23
C SER A 263 -11.32 -2.30 -13.16
N GLY A 264 -10.04 -2.65 -13.04
CA GLY A 264 -9.56 -3.55 -11.98
C GLY A 264 -9.82 -2.98 -10.58
N ALA A 265 -9.60 -1.67 -10.39
CA ALA A 265 -9.91 -1.00 -9.13
C ALA A 265 -11.42 -0.97 -8.86
N ALA A 266 -12.24 -0.63 -9.86
CA ALA A 266 -13.70 -0.62 -9.72
C ALA A 266 -14.27 -2.01 -9.40
N VAL A 267 -13.76 -3.05 -10.07
CA VAL A 267 -14.12 -4.44 -9.82
C VAL A 267 -13.66 -4.86 -8.42
N THR A 268 -12.51 -4.42 -7.93
CA THR A 268 -12.07 -4.72 -6.56
C THR A 268 -12.97 -4.03 -5.53
N VAL A 269 -13.39 -2.79 -5.77
CA VAL A 269 -14.28 -2.04 -4.87
C VAL A 269 -15.69 -2.63 -4.86
N SER A 270 -16.16 -3.21 -5.97
CA SER A 270 -17.47 -3.88 -6.01
C SER A 270 -17.56 -5.14 -5.13
N ALA A 271 -16.43 -5.67 -4.65
CA ALA A 271 -16.40 -6.74 -3.65
C ALA A 271 -17.06 -6.33 -2.33
N VAL A 272 -16.92 -5.06 -1.94
CA VAL A 272 -17.37 -4.51 -0.64
C VAL A 272 -18.84 -4.81 -0.34
N PRO A 273 -19.80 -4.41 -1.20
CA PRO A 273 -21.22 -4.73 -0.96
C PRO A 273 -21.48 -6.24 -0.92
N PHE A 274 -20.76 -7.06 -1.69
CA PHE A 274 -20.92 -8.52 -1.65
C PHE A 274 -20.50 -9.11 -0.30
N PHE A 275 -19.41 -8.64 0.31
CA PHE A 275 -19.02 -9.11 1.64
C PHE A 275 -19.96 -8.62 2.75
N LEU A 276 -20.49 -7.40 2.65
CA LEU A 276 -21.50 -6.90 3.59
C LEU A 276 -22.78 -7.74 3.55
N LEU A 277 -23.30 -8.02 2.35
CA LEU A 277 -24.48 -8.87 2.17
C LEU A 277 -24.21 -10.30 2.63
N SER A 278 -23.03 -10.84 2.30
CA SER A 278 -22.61 -12.16 2.76
C SER A 278 -22.65 -12.25 4.29
N HIS A 279 -22.13 -11.26 5.00
CA HIS A 279 -22.14 -11.24 6.46
C HIS A 279 -23.55 -11.08 7.04
N HIS A 280 -24.41 -10.25 6.42
CA HIS A 280 -25.81 -10.10 6.82
C HIS A 280 -26.57 -11.44 6.75
N TYR A 281 -26.41 -12.17 5.63
CA TYR A 281 -27.06 -13.48 5.46
C TYR A 281 -26.47 -14.56 6.37
N LYS A 282 -25.17 -14.50 6.70
CA LYS A 282 -24.56 -15.40 7.69
C LYS A 282 -25.21 -15.27 9.06
N LYS A 283 -25.58 -14.06 9.48
CA LYS A 283 -26.27 -13.83 10.76
C LYS A 283 -27.70 -14.39 10.75
N LYS A 284 -28.40 -14.29 9.62
CA LYS A 284 -29.76 -14.84 9.47
C LYS A 284 -29.81 -16.36 9.41
N ALA A 285 -28.71 -17.02 9.02
CA ALA A 285 -28.60 -18.48 8.99
C ALA A 285 -28.18 -19.09 10.34
N ARG A 286 -28.10 -18.31 11.42
CA ARG A 286 -27.80 -18.81 12.76
C ARG A 286 -29.03 -19.51 13.32
N VAL A 287 -28.84 -20.73 13.81
CA VAL A 287 -29.81 -21.46 14.62
C VAL A 287 -29.44 -21.23 16.07
N ALA A 288 -30.43 -21.02 16.93
CA ALA A 288 -30.20 -21.00 18.37
C ALA A 288 -29.57 -22.34 18.79
N PRO A 289 -28.55 -22.33 19.67
CA PRO A 289 -27.96 -23.56 20.20
C PRO A 289 -28.99 -24.40 20.96
#